data_AF-A0A5N7ZH21-F1
#
_entry.id   AF-A0A5N7ZH21-F1
#
_cell.length_a   1.000
_cell.length_b   1.000
_cell.length_c   1.000
_cell.angle_alpha   90.00
_cell.angle_beta   90.00
_cell.angle_gamma   90.00
#
_symmetry.space_group_name_H-M   'P 1'
#
loop_
_entity.id
_entity.type
_entity.pdbx_description
1 polymer ?
#
loop_
_entity_poly.entity_id
_entity_poly.type
_entity_poly.pdbx_seq_one_letter_code
_entity_poly.pdbx_strand_id
1 'polypeptide(L)' 'MALHRFEKGELGHWLRVVADNGESGAEQTEVPAHVATALETLRCIAAGPDGRWLITEKGKLALRMEEPGAIHLR' A
#
# COMPACT_ATOMS: atom_id res chain seq x y z
N MET A 1 -3.42 -1.36 -20.86
CA MET A 1 -2.36 -0.70 -20.06
C MET A 1 -1.71 -1.78 -19.21
N ALA A 2 -0.38 -1.85 -19.16
CA ALA A 2 0.29 -2.80 -18.27
C ALA A 2 0.17 -2.29 -16.83
N LEU A 3 -0.24 -3.16 -15.92
CA LEU A 3 -0.23 -2.85 -14.49
C LEU A 3 1.22 -2.69 -14.04
N HIS A 4 1.51 -1.72 -13.16
CA HIS A 4 2.84 -1.59 -12.56
C HIS A 4 3.31 -2.93 -12.00
N ARG A 5 4.53 -3.33 -12.34
CA ARG A 5 5.12 -4.57 -11.86
C ARG A 5 6.04 -4.22 -10.69
N PHE A 6 5.59 -4.54 -9.48
CA PHE A 6 6.36 -4.28 -8.27
C PHE A 6 7.65 -5.09 -8.22
N GLU A 7 8.76 -4.41 -7.91
CA GLU A 7 10.01 -5.05 -7.54
C GLU A 7 9.95 -5.61 -6.11
N LYS A 8 10.91 -6.45 -5.74
CA LYS A 8 10.98 -7.06 -4.41
C LYS A 8 11.05 -5.96 -3.33
N GLY A 9 10.12 -5.97 -2.38
CA GLY A 9 10.03 -4.98 -1.30
C GLY A 9 9.37 -3.67 -1.70
N GLU A 10 9.16 -3.41 -3.00
CA GLU A 10 8.55 -2.18 -3.49
C GLU A 10 7.07 -2.09 -3.09
N LEU A 11 6.35 -3.21 -3.16
CA LEU A 11 4.96 -3.30 -2.72
C LEU A 11 4.83 -2.95 -1.23
N GLY A 12 5.65 -3.56 -0.38
CA GLY A 12 5.66 -3.29 1.06
C GLY A 12 6.01 -1.84 1.37
N HIS A 13 7.00 -1.27 0.67
CA HIS A 13 7.36 0.14 0.81
C HIS A 13 6.17 1.06 0.53
N TRP A 14 5.51 0.92 -0.62
CA TRP A 14 4.39 1.79 -0.97
C TRP A 14 3.15 1.59 -0.11
N LEU A 15 2.87 0.36 0.35
CA LEU A 15 1.80 0.11 1.31
C LEU A 15 2.07 0.78 2.67
N ARG A 16 3.33 0.82 3.10
CA ARG A 16 3.71 1.53 4.32
C ARG A 16 3.53 3.03 4.17
N VAL A 17 3.98 3.61 3.05
CA VAL A 17 3.75 5.02 2.73
C VAL A 17 2.26 5.37 2.77
N VAL A 18 1.39 4.56 2.17
CA VAL A 18 -0.06 4.81 2.20
C VAL A 18 -0.64 4.67 3.61
N ALA A 19 -0.17 3.70 4.40
CA ALA A 19 -0.60 3.56 5.79
C ALA A 19 -0.20 4.78 6.62
N ASP A 20 1.05 5.22 6.51
CA ASP A 20 1.60 6.36 7.23
C ASP A 20 0.87 7.67 6.86
N ASN A 21 0.59 7.88 5.56
CA ASN A 21 -0.22 9.00 5.06
C ASN A 21 -1.67 9.03 5.58
N GLY A 22 -2.18 7.91 6.06
CA GLY A 22 -3.52 7.77 6.63
C GLY A 22 -3.63 8.24 8.08
N GLU A 23 -2.50 8.41 8.77
CA GLU A 23 -2.47 8.81 10.17
C GLU A 23 -2.73 10.32 10.34
N SER A 24 -3.40 10.67 11.44
CA SER A 24 -3.77 12.07 11.70
C SER A 24 -2.52 12.92 11.98
N GLY A 25 -2.31 13.96 11.19
CA GLY A 25 -1.15 14.85 11.29
C GLY A 25 0.15 14.29 10.69
N ALA A 26 0.09 13.19 9.94
CA ALA A 26 1.25 12.65 9.24
C ALA A 26 1.74 13.58 8.11
N GLU A 27 3.05 13.52 7.85
CA GLU A 27 3.65 14.14 6.68
C GLU A 27 3.21 13.38 5.43
N GLN A 28 2.65 14.11 4.45
CA GLN A 28 2.15 13.49 3.22
C GLN A 28 3.29 13.21 2.25
N THR A 29 3.56 11.94 2.01
CA THR A 29 4.45 11.49 0.94
C THR A 29 3.67 11.22 -0.33
N GLU A 30 4.12 11.75 -1.47
CA GLU A 30 3.46 11.51 -2.75
C GLU A 30 3.62 10.06 -3.21
N VAL A 31 2.52 9.43 -3.60
CA VAL A 31 2.51 8.10 -4.22
C VAL A 31 2.41 8.28 -5.73
N PRO A 32 3.36 7.78 -6.54
CA PRO A 32 3.31 7.90 -7.99
C PRO A 32 1.99 7.35 -8.56
N ALA A 33 1.39 8.07 -9.51
CA ALA A 33 0.05 7.73 -10.02
C ALA A 33 -0.06 6.28 -10.52
N HIS A 34 0.96 5.77 -11.23
CA HIS A 34 0.99 4.40 -11.73
C HIS A 34 1.04 3.34 -10.61
N VAL A 35 1.72 3.65 -9.50
CA VAL A 35 1.73 2.82 -8.29
C VAL A 35 0.36 2.85 -7.63
N ALA A 36 -0.23 4.02 -7.44
CA ALA A 36 -1.56 4.16 -6.84
C ALA A 36 -2.63 3.38 -7.63
N THR A 37 -2.63 3.50 -8.96
CA THR A 37 -3.53 2.71 -9.84
C THR A 37 -3.32 1.20 -9.68
N ALA A 38 -2.06 0.75 -9.56
CA ALA A 38 -1.78 -0.67 -9.36
C ALA A 38 -2.26 -1.17 -8.00
N LEU A 39 -2.00 -0.42 -6.93
CA LEU A 39 -2.45 -0.73 -5.57
C LEU A 39 -3.98 -0.75 -5.46
N GLU A 40 -4.68 0.18 -6.11
CA GLU A 40 -6.15 0.24 -6.17
C GLU A 40 -6.74 -0.94 -6.96
N THR A 41 -6.10 -1.29 -8.08
CA THR A 41 -6.47 -2.47 -8.88
C THR A 41 -6.32 -3.75 -8.06
N LEU A 42 -5.25 -3.85 -7.28
CA LEU A 42 -5.02 -4.94 -6.33
C LEU A 42 -5.91 -4.84 -5.08
N ARG A 43 -6.79 -3.83 -4.96
CA ARG A 43 -7.66 -3.59 -3.80
C ARG A 43 -6.91 -3.39 -2.48
N CYS A 44 -5.65 -3.00 -2.54
CA CYS A 44 -4.85 -2.73 -1.35
C CYS A 44 -5.08 -1.34 -0.78
N ILE A 45 -5.55 -0.41 -1.61
CA ILE A 45 -5.91 0.95 -1.22
C ILE A 45 -7.27 1.35 -1.81
N ALA A 46 -7.88 2.38 -1.25
CA ALA A 46 -9.13 2.98 -1.72
C ALA A 46 -9.08 4.51 -1.56
N ALA A 47 -9.87 5.23 -2.37
CA ALA A 47 -10.03 6.67 -2.22
C ALA A 47 -10.73 7.00 -0.90
N GLY A 48 -10.11 7.85 -0.09
CA GLY A 48 -10.65 8.41 1.15
C GLY A 48 -11.46 9.68 0.93
N PRO A 49 -12.18 10.14 1.96
CA PRO A 49 -13.09 11.28 1.87
C PRO A 49 -12.39 12.60 1.52
N ASP A 50 -11.11 12.73 1.87
CA ASP A 50 -10.33 13.96 1.65
C ASP A 50 -9.45 13.90 0.39
N GLY A 51 -9.73 12.97 -0.52
CA GLY A 51 -8.93 12.72 -1.73
C GLY A 51 -7.59 12.01 -1.46
N ARG A 52 -7.34 11.59 -0.22
CA ARG A 52 -6.17 10.79 0.17
C ARG A 52 -6.41 9.30 -0.08
N TRP A 53 -5.36 8.55 -0.36
CA TRP A 53 -5.44 7.08 -0.40
C TRP A 53 -5.49 6.52 1.02
N LEU A 54 -6.40 5.57 1.26
CA LEU A 54 -6.51 4.83 2.51
C LEU A 54 -6.15 3.37 2.28
N ILE A 55 -5.35 2.80 3.19
CA ILE A 55 -5.03 1.38 3.16
C ILE A 55 -6.25 0.53 3.53
N THR A 56 -6.54 -0.50 2.74
CA THR A 56 -7.63 -1.44 3.03
C THR A 56 -7.16 -2.56 3.97
N GLU A 57 -8.09 -3.37 4.49
CA GLU A 57 -7.73 -4.59 5.23
C GLU A 57 -6.87 -5.55 4.40
N LYS A 58 -7.13 -5.67 3.08
CA LYS A 58 -6.29 -6.44 2.17
C LYS A 58 -4.89 -5.84 2.06
N GLY A 59 -4.78 -4.51 1.97
CA GLY A 59 -3.49 -3.81 1.96
C GLY A 59 -2.70 -4.06 3.23
N LYS A 60 -3.35 -4.01 4.40
CA LYS A 60 -2.73 -4.33 5.69
C LYS A 60 -2.23 -5.77 5.74
N LEU A 61 -3.02 -6.73 5.24
CA LEU A 61 -2.59 -8.13 5.15
C LEU A 61 -1.37 -8.28 4.23
N ALA A 62 -1.40 -7.68 3.04
CA ALA A 62 -0.28 -7.73 2.10
C ALA A 62 1.00 -7.10 2.69
N LEU A 63 0.86 -6.00 3.43
CA LEU A 63 1.98 -5.36 4.14
C LEU A 63 2.59 -6.28 5.20
N ARG A 64 1.75 -6.99 5.98
CA ARG A 64 2.23 -7.99 6.95
C ARG A 64 2.92 -9.17 6.27
N MET A 65 2.42 -9.60 5.11
CA MET A 65 2.99 -10.72 4.36
C MET A 65 4.38 -10.45 3.78
N GLU A 66 4.73 -9.18 3.57
CA GLU A 66 6.09 -8.76 3.17
C GLU A 66 7.09 -8.82 4.35
N GLU A 67 6.62 -8.94 5.60
CA GLU A 67 7.51 -9.01 6.75
C GLU A 67 8.23 -10.37 6.82
N PRO A 68 9.53 -10.42 7.15
CA PRO A 68 10.33 -11.65 7.16
C PRO A 68 9.76 -12.79 8.01
N GLY A 69 8.86 -12.50 8.96
CA GLY A 69 8.20 -13.47 9.83
C GLY A 69 6.86 -14.00 9.33
N ALA A 70 6.32 -13.51 8.21
CA ALA A 70 5.00 -13.91 7.72
C ALA A 70 4.95 -15.36 7.18
N ILE A 71 6.11 -15.99 6.98
CA ILE A 71 6.25 -17.39 6.58
C ILE A 71 6.91 -18.16 7.71
N HIS A 72 6.09 -18.62 8.66
CA HIS A 72 6.11 -19.95 9.33
C HIS A 72 5.39 -19.87 10.67
N LEU A 73 4.13 -20.35 10.70
CA LEU A 73 3.61 -21.04 11.88
C LEU A 73 3.65 -22.54 11.54
N ARG A 74 4.60 -23.26 12.14
CA ARG A 74 4.52 -24.73 12.25
C ARG A 74 3.57 -25.09 13.37
#